data_AF-C5C4F3-F1
#
_entry.id   AF-C5C4F3-F1
#
_cell.length_a   1.000
_cell.length_b   1.000
_cell.length_c   1.000
_cell.angle_alpha   90.00
_cell.angle_beta   90.00
_cell.angle_gamma   90.00
#
_symmetry.space_group_name_H-M   'P 1'
#
loop_
_entity.id
_entity.type
_entity.pdbx_description
1 polymer ?
#
loop_
_entity_poly.entity_id
_entity_poly.type
_entity_poly.pdbx_seq_one_letter_code
_entity_poly.pdbx_strand_id
1 'polypeptide(L)'
;MAFEEPAGEAGSSGAQPSGPPTFEAAMDALSADAVLWEGVGESLAWTSEVTAGLTLESKAFSFMGSDTAQSYEEARLLVQTILLQGSATTQDAAHTLRIVRETYEGADEAAKARLEGTWDWE
;
A
#
# COMPACT_ATOMS: atom_id res chain seq x y z
N MET A 1 -11.82 35.80 28.11
CA MET A 1 -11.75 34.40 27.64
C MET A 1 -10.29 34.15 27.31
N ALA A 2 -9.55 33.57 28.25
CA ALA A 2 -8.15 33.24 28.08
C ALA A 2 -8.07 31.84 27.44
N PHE A 3 -7.30 31.73 26.37
CA PHE A 3 -7.02 30.48 25.68
C PHE A 3 -5.84 29.84 26.39
N GLU A 4 -6.11 28.85 27.25
CA GLU A 4 -5.07 28.04 27.89
C GLU A 4 -4.48 27.10 26.85
N GLU A 5 -3.20 27.30 26.56
CA GLU A 5 -2.37 26.49 25.68
C GLU A 5 -1.98 25.19 26.43
N PRO A 6 -2.30 23.98 25.93
CA PRO A 6 -1.89 22.76 26.62
C PRO A 6 -0.38 22.55 26.47
N ALA A 7 0.27 22.38 27.61
CA ALA A 7 1.69 22.06 27.75
C ALA A 7 2.07 20.87 26.85
N GLY A 8 3.07 21.09 25.99
CA GLY A 8 3.70 20.04 25.21
C GLY A 8 4.32 19.00 26.13
N GLU A 9 3.71 17.83 26.21
CA GLU A 9 4.33 16.65 26.79
C GLU A 9 5.54 16.28 25.92
N ALA A 10 6.69 16.21 26.60
CA ALA A 10 7.93 15.70 26.07
C ALA A 10 7.73 14.25 25.60
N GLY A 11 7.47 14.09 24.30
CA GLY A 11 7.61 12.82 23.62
C GLY A 11 9.04 12.33 23.77
N SER A 12 9.21 11.37 24.67
CA SER A 12 10.39 10.54 24.85
C SER A 12 11.00 10.18 23.49
N SER A 13 12.09 10.86 23.14
CA SER A 13 12.98 10.48 22.05
C SER A 13 13.69 9.20 22.50
N GLY A 14 12.98 8.08 22.36
CA GLY A 14 13.56 6.75 22.43
C GLY A 14 14.57 6.67 21.28
N ALA A 15 15.84 6.76 21.64
CA ALA A 15 16.95 6.61 20.72
C ALA A 15 16.72 5.38 19.84
N GLN A 16 16.49 5.60 18.53
CA GLN A 16 16.49 4.50 17.59
C GLN A 16 17.90 3.89 17.61
N PRO A 17 18.03 2.56 17.77
CA PRO A 17 19.33 1.91 17.69
C PRO A 17 19.94 2.21 16.32
N SER A 18 21.09 2.88 16.31
CA SER A 18 21.81 3.34 15.12
C SER A 18 22.55 2.23 14.37
N GLY A 19 22.11 0.98 14.54
CA GLY A 19 22.61 -0.19 13.81
C GLY A 19 21.62 -0.61 12.72
N PRO A 20 22.07 -1.30 11.66
CA PRO A 20 21.16 -1.88 10.68
C PRO A 20 20.17 -2.83 11.38
N PRO A 21 18.90 -2.86 10.95
CA PRO A 21 17.91 -3.76 11.53
C PRO A 21 18.40 -5.21 11.41
N THR A 22 17.99 -6.06 12.36
CA THR A 22 18.25 -7.50 12.26
C THR A 22 17.56 -8.04 11.01
N PHE A 23 18.07 -9.17 10.49
CA PHE A 23 17.45 -9.85 9.33
C PHE A 23 15.96 -10.11 9.56
N GLU A 24 15.61 -10.64 10.74
CA GLU A 24 14.22 -10.90 11.15
C GLU A 24 13.37 -9.62 11.14
N ALA A 25 13.87 -8.54 11.74
CA ALA A 25 13.17 -7.25 11.74
C ALA A 25 12.97 -6.68 10.33
N ALA A 26 13.93 -6.91 9.41
CA ALA A 26 13.80 -6.51 8.02
C ALA A 26 12.74 -7.36 7.27
N MET A 27 12.67 -8.67 7.51
CA MET A 27 11.65 -9.54 6.88
C MET A 27 10.24 -9.25 7.40
N ASP A 28 10.11 -8.96 8.69
CA ASP A 28 8.86 -8.50 9.29
C ASP A 28 8.40 -7.16 8.70
N ALA A 29 9.33 -6.21 8.52
CA ALA A 29 9.03 -4.93 7.89
C ALA A 29 8.54 -5.10 6.44
N LEU A 30 9.20 -5.95 5.64
CA LEU A 30 8.73 -6.25 4.27
C LEU A 30 7.31 -6.82 4.24
N SER A 31 6.96 -7.62 5.24
CA SER A 31 5.64 -8.24 5.35
C SER A 31 4.58 -7.23 5.77
N ALA A 32 4.90 -6.38 6.75
CA ALA A 32 4.04 -5.29 7.16
C ALA A 32 3.78 -4.33 6.00
N ASP A 33 4.83 -3.95 5.27
CA ASP A 33 4.71 -3.10 4.08
C ASP A 33 3.87 -3.76 2.99
N ALA A 34 4.06 -5.05 2.72
CA ALA A 34 3.24 -5.77 1.75
C ALA A 34 1.74 -5.73 2.10
N VAL A 35 1.39 -5.92 3.38
CA VAL A 35 0.00 -5.82 3.87
C VAL A 35 -0.54 -4.41 3.71
N LEU A 36 0.26 -3.38 3.99
CA LEU A 36 -0.13 -1.98 3.79
C LEU A 36 -0.44 -1.68 2.32
N TRP A 37 0.44 -2.11 1.41
CA TRP A 37 0.25 -1.91 -0.03
C TRP A 37 -0.98 -2.65 -0.56
N GLU A 38 -1.24 -3.86 -0.06
CA GLU A 38 -2.45 -4.62 -0.39
C GLU A 38 -3.72 -3.90 0.08
N GLY A 39 -3.74 -3.42 1.33
CA GLY A 39 -4.89 -2.67 1.87
C GLY A 39 -5.15 -1.34 1.14
N VAL A 40 -4.11 -0.65 0.67
CA VAL A 40 -4.24 0.51 -0.21
C VAL A 40 -4.87 0.09 -1.54
N GLY A 41 -4.40 -1.02 -2.13
CA GLY A 41 -4.93 -1.55 -3.39
C GLY A 41 -6.41 -1.93 -3.29
N GLU A 42 -6.82 -2.58 -2.21
CA GLU A 42 -8.22 -2.90 -1.93
C GLU A 42 -9.08 -1.63 -1.76
N SER A 43 -8.58 -0.63 -1.05
CA SER A 43 -9.29 0.65 -0.87
C SER A 43 -9.49 1.38 -2.20
N LEU A 44 -8.49 1.35 -3.09
CA LEU A 44 -8.57 1.91 -4.43
C LEU A 44 -9.55 1.14 -5.32
N ALA A 45 -9.55 -0.19 -5.27
CA ALA A 45 -10.51 -1.02 -5.98
C ALA A 45 -11.94 -0.71 -5.56
N TRP A 46 -12.20 -0.68 -4.24
CA TRP A 46 -13.51 -0.33 -3.70
C TRP A 46 -13.95 1.09 -4.12
N THR A 47 -13.04 2.07 -4.05
CA THR A 47 -13.34 3.44 -4.48
C THR A 47 -13.64 3.50 -5.99
N SER A 48 -12.97 2.67 -6.80
CA SER A 48 -13.26 2.53 -8.23
C SER A 48 -14.68 2.00 -8.46
N GLU A 49 -15.11 1.00 -7.70
CA GLU A 49 -16.48 0.45 -7.77
C GLU A 49 -17.53 1.49 -7.36
N VAL A 50 -17.28 2.24 -6.28
CA VAL A 50 -18.16 3.35 -5.87
C VAL A 50 -18.25 4.39 -6.99
N THR A 51 -17.11 4.78 -7.58
CA THR A 51 -17.05 5.74 -8.70
C THR A 51 -17.76 5.20 -9.94
N ALA A 52 -17.70 3.88 -10.19
CA ALA A 52 -18.43 3.22 -11.26
C ALA A 52 -19.95 3.40 -11.10
N GLY A 53 -20.43 3.38 -9.86
CA GLY A 53 -21.84 3.56 -9.51
C GLY A 53 -22.35 5.00 -9.55
N LEU A 54 -21.48 6.01 -9.70
CA LEU A 54 -21.87 7.42 -9.76
C LEU A 54 -22.41 7.84 -11.15
N THR A 55 -22.90 6.92 -11.97
CA THR A 55 -23.50 7.26 -13.27
C THR A 55 -24.73 8.14 -13.09
N LEU A 56 -24.89 9.14 -13.96
CA LEU A 56 -26.05 10.01 -13.92
C LEU A 56 -27.15 9.52 -14.86
N GLU A 57 -28.40 9.73 -14.45
CA GLU A 57 -29.53 9.56 -15.36
C GLU A 57 -29.44 10.62 -16.47
N SER A 58 -29.78 10.25 -17.71
CA SER A 58 -29.67 11.13 -18.89
C SER A 58 -30.39 12.48 -18.76
N LYS A 59 -31.41 12.55 -17.89
CA LYS A 59 -32.17 13.77 -17.58
C LYS A 59 -31.57 14.63 -16.47
N ALA A 60 -30.54 14.17 -15.75
CA ALA A 60 -29.92 14.92 -14.65
C ALA A 60 -29.34 16.27 -15.12
N PHE A 61 -28.87 16.33 -16.38
CA PHE A 61 -28.38 17.56 -17.02
C PHE A 61 -29.30 18.08 -18.13
N SER A 62 -30.59 17.72 -18.11
CA SER A 62 -31.56 18.21 -19.10
C SER A 62 -31.61 19.74 -19.22
N PHE A 63 -31.22 20.48 -18.18
CA PHE A 63 -31.18 21.95 -18.17
C PHE A 63 -29.84 22.55 -18.67
N MET A 64 -28.75 21.77 -18.69
CA MET A 64 -27.41 22.22 -19.11
C MET A 64 -27.00 21.72 -20.50
N GLY A 65 -27.81 20.84 -21.10
CA GLY A 65 -27.55 20.23 -22.39
C GLY A 65 -26.77 18.92 -22.31
N SER A 66 -26.75 18.18 -23.43
CA SER A 66 -26.12 16.85 -23.55
C SER A 66 -24.61 16.87 -23.30
N ASP A 67 -23.94 17.96 -23.68
CA ASP A 67 -22.48 18.06 -23.63
C ASP A 67 -21.98 18.00 -22.18
N THR A 68 -22.72 18.59 -21.25
CA THR A 68 -22.38 18.54 -19.80
C THR A 68 -22.49 17.10 -19.26
N ALA A 69 -23.51 16.35 -19.68
CA ALA A 69 -23.66 14.95 -19.28
C ALA A 69 -22.52 14.09 -19.83
N GLN A 70 -22.12 14.33 -21.08
CA GLN A 70 -20.99 13.63 -21.69
C GLN A 70 -19.69 13.93 -20.96
N SER A 71 -19.36 15.21 -20.71
CA SER A 71 -18.13 15.58 -20.00
C SER A 71 -18.06 15.03 -18.59
N TYR A 72 -19.21 14.93 -17.89
CA TYR A 72 -19.27 14.27 -16.59
C TYR A 72 -18.90 12.79 -16.69
N GLU A 73 -19.52 12.05 -17.61
CA GLU A 73 -19.23 10.62 -17.78
C GLU A 73 -17.78 10.36 -18.20
N GLU A 74 -17.21 11.21 -19.06
CA GLU A 74 -15.80 11.16 -19.43
C GLU A 74 -14.89 11.36 -18.20
N ALA A 75 -15.18 12.35 -17.36
CA ALA A 75 -14.43 12.58 -16.13
C ALA A 75 -14.57 11.43 -15.13
N ARG A 76 -15.79 10.91 -14.94
CA ARG A 76 -16.07 9.76 -14.05
C ARG A 76 -15.29 8.52 -14.49
N LEU A 77 -15.30 8.21 -15.79
CA LEU A 77 -14.56 7.09 -16.36
C LEU A 77 -13.04 7.26 -16.21
N LEU A 78 -12.51 8.47 -16.39
CA LEU A 78 -11.10 8.75 -16.17
C LEU A 78 -10.69 8.51 -14.72
N VAL A 79 -11.45 9.03 -13.75
CA VAL A 79 -11.19 8.81 -12.32
C VAL A 79 -11.26 7.32 -11.98
N GLN A 80 -12.31 6.62 -12.45
CA GLN A 80 -12.44 5.17 -12.26
C GLN A 80 -11.22 4.40 -12.79
N THR A 81 -10.72 4.78 -13.97
CA THR A 81 -9.56 4.15 -14.61
C THR A 81 -8.28 4.36 -13.80
N ILE A 82 -8.04 5.58 -13.32
CA ILE A 82 -6.86 5.90 -12.50
C ILE A 82 -6.89 5.11 -11.18
N LEU A 83 -8.06 5.02 -10.54
CA LEU A 83 -8.23 4.24 -9.31
C LEU A 83 -7.94 2.75 -9.54
N LEU A 84 -8.44 2.20 -10.65
CA LEU A 84 -8.22 0.78 -10.99
C LEU A 84 -6.74 0.50 -11.29
N GLN A 85 -6.07 1.39 -12.03
CA GLN A 85 -4.64 1.29 -12.30
C GLN A 85 -3.79 1.40 -11.03
N GLY A 86 -4.15 2.33 -10.13
CA GLY A 86 -3.51 2.47 -8.83
C GLY A 86 -3.69 1.22 -7.97
N SER A 87 -4.89 0.64 -7.96
CA SER A 87 -5.15 -0.63 -7.28
C SER A 87 -4.24 -1.75 -7.77
N ALA A 88 -4.17 -1.95 -9.09
CA ALA A 88 -3.30 -2.99 -9.67
C ALA A 88 -1.82 -2.76 -9.33
N THR A 89 -1.34 -1.53 -9.47
CA THR A 89 0.07 -1.17 -9.20
C THR A 89 0.46 -1.43 -7.74
N THR A 90 -0.44 -1.14 -6.80
CA THR A 90 -0.17 -1.33 -5.36
C THR A 90 -0.23 -2.80 -4.97
N GLN A 91 -1.13 -3.59 -5.56
CA GLN A 91 -1.15 -5.04 -5.40
C GLN A 91 0.11 -5.70 -5.96
N ASP A 92 0.59 -5.26 -7.12
CA ASP A 92 1.85 -5.74 -7.70
C ASP A 92 3.06 -5.40 -6.81
N ALA A 93 3.06 -4.22 -6.18
CA ALA A 93 4.08 -3.85 -5.20
C ALA A 93 4.06 -4.76 -3.97
N ALA A 94 2.87 -5.04 -3.41
CA ALA A 94 2.70 -5.98 -2.30
C ALA A 94 3.22 -7.38 -2.65
N HIS A 95 2.89 -7.87 -3.84
CA HIS A 95 3.37 -9.16 -4.35
C HIS A 95 4.89 -9.17 -4.51
N THR A 96 5.48 -8.10 -5.03
CA THR A 96 6.94 -7.97 -5.19
C THR A 96 7.64 -8.02 -3.84
N LEU A 97 7.11 -7.36 -2.81
CA LEU A 97 7.68 -7.40 -1.45
C LEU A 97 7.68 -8.81 -0.86
N ARG A 98 6.62 -9.59 -1.10
CA ARG A 98 6.53 -11.01 -0.69
C ARG A 98 7.58 -11.86 -1.39
N ILE A 99 7.75 -11.71 -2.70
CA ILE A 99 8.80 -12.41 -3.46
C ILE A 99 10.19 -12.07 -2.92
N VAL A 100 10.45 -10.80 -2.63
CA VAL A 100 11.74 -10.36 -2.08
C VAL A 100 12.00 -11.03 -0.73
N ARG A 101 11.00 -11.06 0.17
CA ARG A 101 11.09 -11.78 1.44
C ARG A 101 11.42 -13.26 1.24
N GLU A 102 10.62 -13.97 0.44
CA GLU A 102 10.81 -15.41 0.17
C GLU A 102 12.21 -15.70 -0.41
N THR A 103 12.71 -14.81 -1.27
CA THR A 103 14.05 -14.94 -1.86
C THR A 103 15.14 -14.84 -0.79
N TYR A 104 15.00 -13.90 0.16
CA TYR A 104 15.96 -13.74 1.25
C TYR A 104 15.92 -14.88 2.25
N GLU A 105 14.72 -15.33 2.65
CA GLU A 105 14.56 -16.48 3.56
C GLU A 105 15.14 -17.75 2.93
N GLY A 106 14.89 -17.99 1.64
CA GLY A 106 15.47 -19.13 0.93
C GLY A 106 17.00 -19.08 0.83
N ALA A 107 17.57 -17.88 0.63
CA ALA A 107 19.02 -17.70 0.61
C ALA A 107 19.66 -17.91 1.99
N ASP A 108 18.99 -17.47 3.07
CA ASP A 108 19.44 -17.67 4.45
C ASP A 108 19.42 -19.16 4.84
N GLU A 109 18.36 -19.88 4.52
CA GLU A 109 18.27 -21.32 4.76
C GLU A 109 19.32 -22.11 3.96
N ALA A 110 19.58 -21.74 2.71
CA ALA A 110 20.64 -22.35 1.92
C ALA A 110 22.04 -22.09 2.52
N ALA A 111 22.26 -20.90 3.10
CA ALA A 111 23.50 -20.56 3.79
C ALA A 111 23.68 -21.38 5.08
N LYS A 112 22.62 -21.52 5.89
CA LYS A 112 22.61 -22.38 7.10
C LYS A 112 22.93 -23.82 6.76
N ALA A 113 22.25 -24.40 5.78
CA ALA A 113 22.49 -25.78 5.35
C ALA A 113 23.93 -26.00 4.85
N ARG A 114 24.52 -25.02 4.16
CA ARG A 114 25.91 -25.09 3.72
C ARG A 114 26.88 -25.05 4.90
N LEU A 115 26.61 -24.24 5.91
CA LEU A 115 27.42 -24.19 7.12
C LEU A 115 27.33 -25.51 7.89
N GLU A 116 26.12 -26.02 8.16
CA GLU A 116 25.91 -27.30 8.84
C GLU A 116 26.63 -28.46 8.14
N GLY A 117 26.49 -28.57 6.82
CA GLY A 117 27.22 -29.58 6.04
C GLY A 117 28.74 -29.39 6.01
N THR A 118 29.25 -28.21 6.37
CA THR A 118 30.68 -27.91 6.53
C THR A 118 31.15 -28.16 7.97
N TRP A 119 30.30 -28.54 8.92
CA TRP A 119 30.73 -28.90 10.28
C TRP A 119 30.68 -30.42 10.55
N ASP A 120 29.97 -31.20 9.73
CA ASP A 120 29.83 -32.66 9.84
C ASP A 120 31.02 -33.50 9.28
N TRP A 121 32.26 -32.99 9.30
CA TRP A 121 33.44 -33.70 8.76
C TRP A 121 34.40 -34.32 9.80
N GLU A 122 33.99 -34.47 11.06
CA GLU A 122 34.70 -35.27 12.08
C GLU A 122 33.86 -36.47 12.56
#